data_AF-A0A2V8BW71-F1
#
_entry.id   AF-A0A2V8BW71-F1
#
_cell.length_a   1.000
_cell.length_b   1.000
_cell.length_c   1.000
_cell.angle_alpha   90.00
_cell.angle_beta   90.00
_cell.angle_gamma   90.00
#
_symmetry.space_group_name_H-M   'P 1'
#
loop_
_entity.id
_entity.type
_entity.pdbx_description
1 polymer ?
#
loop_
_entity_poly.entity_id
_entity_poly.type
_entity_poly.pdbx_seq_one_letter_code
_entity_poly.pdbx_strand_id
1 'polypeptide(L)' 'MVLTSSLKSQQAPCGRIVDSEQYQDGDGEALVTEGLYYACGCRSIRHVYHDGSVSRNVIHHNGAVLVDELFAAE' A
#
# COMPACT_ATOMS: atom_id res chain seq x y z
N MET A 1 12.56 10.42 2.06
CA MET A 1 12.20 11.09 0.78
C MET A 1 10.87 10.53 0.36
N VAL A 2 9.92 11.41 0.07
CA VAL A 2 8.58 11.02 -0.38
C VAL A 2 8.53 11.00 -1.90
N LEU A 3 8.14 9.87 -2.46
CA LEU A 3 7.87 9.68 -3.88
C LEU A 3 6.37 9.48 -4.05
N THR A 4 5.76 10.27 -4.93
CA THR A 4 4.38 10.07 -5.34
C THR A 4 4.31 9.87 -6.85
N SER A 5 3.44 8.98 -7.31
CA SER A 5 3.24 8.67 -8.72
C SER A 5 1.79 8.30 -8.98
N SER A 6 1.19 8.88 -10.01
CA SER A 6 -0.17 8.53 -10.42
C SER A 6 -0.14 7.37 -11.42
N LEU A 7 -0.91 6.33 -11.13
CA LEU A 7 -1.12 5.18 -11.98
C LEU A 7 -2.54 5.18 -12.52
N LYS A 8 -2.65 5.14 -13.85
CA LYS A 8 -3.95 5.03 -14.51
C LYS A 8 -4.41 3.59 -14.60
N SER A 9 -5.73 3.39 -14.62
CA SER A 9 -6.38 2.11 -14.92
C SER A 9 -5.90 0.94 -14.04
N GLN A 10 -5.78 1.16 -12.74
CA GLN A 10 -5.43 0.13 -11.78
C GLN A 10 -6.67 -0.63 -11.32
N GLN A 11 -6.55 -1.95 -11.21
CA GLN A 11 -7.61 -2.77 -10.64
C GLN A 11 -7.60 -2.64 -9.12
N ALA A 12 -8.59 -1.94 -8.59
CA ALA A 12 -8.83 -1.85 -7.17
C ALA A 12 -9.25 -3.21 -6.59
N PRO A 13 -9.02 -3.46 -5.29
CA PRO A 13 -9.45 -4.69 -4.63
C PRO A 13 -10.96 -4.88 -4.60
N CYS A 14 -11.75 -3.83 -4.88
CA CYS A 14 -13.20 -3.92 -5.10
C CYS A 14 -13.59 -4.46 -6.48
N GLY A 15 -12.63 -4.74 -7.36
CA GLY A 15 -12.82 -5.20 -8.73
C GLY A 15 -13.03 -4.09 -9.76
N ARG A 16 -13.06 -2.81 -9.36
CA ARG A 16 -13.18 -1.67 -10.29
C ARG A 16 -11.82 -1.25 -10.84
N ILE A 17 -11.78 -0.88 -12.11
CA ILE A 17 -10.60 -0.27 -12.72
C ILE A 17 -10.71 1.24 -12.55
N VAL A 18 -9.78 1.84 -11.81
CA VAL A 18 -9.79 3.28 -11.48
C VAL A 18 -8.37 3.85 -11.51
N ASP A 19 -8.27 5.18 -11.54
CA ASP A 19 -7.00 5.86 -11.30
C ASP A 19 -6.51 5.63 -9.87
N SER A 20 -5.22 5.72 -9.62
CA SER A 20 -4.62 5.47 -8.32
C SER A 20 -3.37 6.32 -8.11
N GLU A 21 -3.08 6.61 -6.86
CA GLU A 21 -1.88 7.32 -6.45
C GLU A 21 -1.03 6.39 -5.61
N GLN A 22 0.16 6.09 -6.11
CA GLN A 22 1.21 5.42 -5.37
C GLN A 22 2.01 6.46 -4.60
N TYR A 23 2.27 6.16 -3.34
CA TYR A 23 3.10 6.92 -2.42
C TYR A 23 4.15 5.97 -1.87
N GLN A 24 5.41 6.39 -1.85
CA GLN A 24 6.47 5.67 -1.19
C GLN A 24 7.26 6.66 -0.34
N ASP A 25 7.44 6.32 0.93
CA ASP A 25 8.27 7.07 1.85
C ASP A 25 9.31 6.15 2.45
N GLY A 26 10.57 6.55 2.31
CA GLY A 26 11.70 5.87 2.89
C GLY A 26 12.51 6.84 3.73
N ASP A 27 12.82 6.44 4.96
CA ASP A 27 13.64 7.24 5.89
C ASP A 27 15.14 7.04 5.66
N GLY A 28 15.53 6.31 4.60
CA GLY A 28 16.92 6.06 4.21
C GLY A 28 17.62 4.94 4.99
N GLU A 29 17.13 4.61 6.19
CA GLU A 29 17.85 3.78 7.16
C GLU A 29 17.17 2.42 7.46
N ALA A 30 16.17 2.00 6.64
CA ALA A 30 15.48 0.69 6.63
C ALA A 30 14.01 0.59 7.09
N LEU A 31 13.28 1.71 7.21
CA LEU A 31 11.81 1.69 7.14
C LEU A 31 11.35 2.23 5.78
N VAL A 32 10.58 1.42 5.03
CA VAL A 32 9.95 1.84 3.77
C VAL A 32 8.44 1.63 3.87
N THR A 33 7.70 2.73 3.71
CA THR A 33 6.24 2.75 3.66
C THR A 33 5.79 2.97 2.23
N GLU A 34 5.13 1.98 1.65
CA GLU A 34 4.50 2.09 0.34
C GLU A 34 2.98 2.08 0.52
N GLY A 35 2.29 3.06 -0.05
CA GLY A 35 0.85 3.19 -0.07
C GLY A 35 0.34 3.29 -1.51
N LEU A 36 -0.78 2.66 -1.81
CA LEU A 36 -1.49 2.78 -3.08
C LEU A 36 -2.93 3.15 -2.78
N TYR A 37 -3.33 4.35 -3.18
CA TYR A 37 -4.65 4.92 -2.94
C TYR A 37 -5.43 4.92 -4.25
N TYR A 38 -6.53 4.17 -4.30
CA TYR A 38 -7.37 4.07 -5.48
C TYR A 38 -8.44 5.15 -5.46
N ALA A 39 -8.78 5.74 -6.61
CA ALA A 39 -9.78 6.80 -6.71
C ALA A 39 -11.20 6.35 -6.27
N CYS A 40 -11.47 5.05 -6.21
CA CYS A 40 -12.71 4.51 -5.63
C CYS A 40 -12.76 4.57 -4.10
N GLY A 41 -11.65 4.91 -3.43
CA GLY A 41 -11.48 4.93 -1.97
C GLY A 41 -10.83 3.68 -1.38
N CYS A 42 -10.46 2.68 -2.19
CA CYS A 42 -9.67 1.56 -1.68
C CYS A 42 -8.24 2.02 -1.41
N ARG A 43 -7.53 1.34 -0.51
CA ARG A 43 -6.11 1.58 -0.30
C ARG A 43 -5.37 0.29 -0.01
N SER A 44 -4.10 0.24 -0.38
CA SER A 44 -3.17 -0.83 -0.03
C SER A 44 -1.94 -0.19 0.59
N ILE A 45 -1.50 -0.70 1.71
CA ILE A 45 -0.38 -0.18 2.48
C ILE A 45 0.57 -1.34 2.73
N ARG A 46 1.86 -1.12 2.49
CA ARG A 46 2.92 -2.07 2.72
C ARG A 46 4.03 -1.37 3.48
N HIS A 47 4.37 -1.89 4.65
CA HIS A 47 5.51 -1.43 5.44
C HIS A 47 6.59 -2.49 5.43
N VAL A 48 7.82 -2.08 5.10
CA VAL A 48 9.03 -2.90 5.26
C VAL A 48 9.78 -2.32 6.45
N TYR A 49 9.99 -3.13 7.48
CA TYR A 49 10.67 -2.75 8.72
C TYR A 49 12.17 -3.00 8.65
N HIS A 50 12.91 -2.40 9.57
CA HIS A 50 14.37 -2.53 9.67
C HIS A 50 14.85 -3.97 9.87
N ASP A 51 14.02 -4.77 10.51
CA ASP A 51 14.26 -6.21 10.75
C ASP A 51 14.03 -7.07 9.49
N GLY A 52 13.63 -6.46 8.37
CA GLY A 52 13.27 -7.18 7.14
C GLY A 52 11.83 -7.70 7.13
N SER A 53 11.15 -7.66 8.28
CA SER A 53 9.72 -7.95 8.40
C SER A 53 8.89 -7.04 7.48
N VAL A 54 7.80 -7.57 6.91
CA VAL A 54 6.92 -6.87 5.99
C VAL A 54 5.48 -6.96 6.48
N SER A 55 4.86 -5.82 6.77
CA SER A 55 3.40 -5.74 6.97
C SER A 55 2.70 -5.35 5.68
N ARG A 56 1.62 -6.04 5.36
CA ARG A 56 0.75 -5.74 4.22
C ARG A 56 -0.69 -5.60 4.68
N ASN A 57 -1.30 -4.49 4.29
CA ASN A 57 -2.64 -4.10 4.65
C ASN A 57 -3.42 -3.70 3.39
N VAL A 58 -4.57 -4.32 3.13
CA VAL A 58 -5.46 -3.98 2.01
C VAL A 58 -6.82 -3.62 2.57
N ILE A 59 -7.27 -2.41 2.30
CA ILE A 59 -8.49 -1.84 2.87
C ILE A 59 -9.42 -1.48 1.72
N HIS A 60 -10.61 -2.05 1.75
CA HIS A 60 -11.68 -1.76 0.81
C HIS A 60 -12.25 -0.36 1.09
N HIS A 61 -12.78 0.29 0.04
CA HIS A 61 -13.44 1.60 0.16
C HIS A 61 -14.70 1.60 1.05
N ASN A 62 -15.14 0.42 1.50
CA ASN A 62 -16.23 0.25 2.47
C ASN A 62 -15.71 0.20 3.93
N GLY A 63 -14.42 0.43 4.15
CA GLY A 63 -13.76 0.31 5.45
C GLY A 63 -13.39 -1.12 5.85
N ALA A 64 -13.80 -2.13 5.08
CA ALA A 64 -13.44 -3.52 5.34
C ALA A 64 -11.95 -3.76 5.08
N VAL A 65 -11.25 -4.34 6.06
CA VAL A 65 -9.88 -4.83 5.90
C VAL A 65 -9.95 -6.18 5.21
N LEU A 66 -9.42 -6.26 3.99
CA LEU A 66 -9.39 -7.50 3.20
C LEU A 66 -8.14 -8.33 3.46
N VAL A 67 -7.03 -7.65 3.73
CA VAL A 67 -5.73 -8.28 4.04
C VAL A 67 -5.12 -7.49 5.18
N ASP A 68 -4.68 -8.19 6.22
CA ASP A 68 -3.81 -7.69 7.28
C ASP A 68 -2.88 -8.83 7.62
N GLU A 69 -1.66 -8.76 7.11
CA GLU A 69 -0.66 -9.80 7.24
C GLU A 69 0.68 -9.19 7.67
N LEU A 70 1.39 -9.89 8.55
CA LEU A 70 2.75 -9.58 8.94
C LEU A 70 3.64 -10.77 8.61
N PHE A 71 4.56 -10.57 7.69
CA PHE A 71 5.58 -11.54 7.33
C PHE A 71 6.84 -11.20 8.12
N ALA A 72 7.29 -12.12 8.98
CA ALA A 72 8.58 -12.00 9.64
C ALA A 72 9.72 -12.29 8.65
N ALA A 73 10.89 -11.69 8.87
CA ALA A 73 12.10 -12.11 8.16
C ALA A 73 12.54 -13.49 8.69
N GLU A 74 12.85 -14.41 7.77
CA GLU A 74 13.36 -15.76 8.08
C GLU A 74 14.87 -15.78 8.36
#